data_AF-A0A9E1ZG59-F1
#
_entry.id   AF-A0A9E1ZG59-F1
#
_cell.length_a   1.000
_cell.length_b   1.000
_cell.length_c   1.000
_cell.angle_alpha   90.00
_cell.angle_beta   90.00
_cell.angle_gamma   90.00
#
_symmetry.space_group_name_H-M   'P 1'
#
loop_
_entity.id
_entity.type
_entity.pdbx_description
1 polymer ?
#
loop_
_entity_poly.entity_id
_entity_poly.type
_entity_poly.pdbx_seq_one_letter_code
_entity_poly.pdbx_strand_id
1 'polypeptide(L)'
;MAILNGIWEGGDSGELTLPSNPLTLGLFVIALKATNYPFLQALSDESQQTAHLVLRTTDLPSAEFIRLLESVEQFANKTMPKDVTISADAGLHTILQADREIVQAQLNSLGITLVMMMAAMMLLWRSVKLAMTALGITLVPLAVLAILAAFNEVPLNSITVMVAALVLGIGIDDAVHLVTHWVQLRKQGVEPNTAMGKSLDAKGPAILCTSLILIGFSVALVWVSFPPVQDFGWLSAAAYGAALLAVLWGLPSLLAPRK
;
A
#
# COMPACT_ATOMS: atom_id res chain seq x y z
N MET A 1 26.04 -19.48 -9.99
CA MET A 1 27.46 -19.65 -10.41
C MET A 1 28.03 -20.97 -9.90
N ALA A 2 28.03 -21.24 -8.59
CA ALA A 2 28.57 -22.49 -8.06
C ALA A 2 27.79 -23.78 -8.46
N ILE A 3 26.46 -23.70 -8.62
CA ILE A 3 25.66 -24.82 -9.19
C ILE A 3 26.06 -25.13 -10.64
N LEU A 4 26.46 -24.12 -11.40
CA LEU A 4 26.91 -24.27 -12.79
C LEU A 4 28.34 -24.83 -12.87
N ASN A 5 29.18 -24.58 -11.86
CA ASN A 5 30.49 -25.23 -11.76
C ASN A 5 30.36 -26.72 -11.46
N GLY A 6 29.45 -27.11 -10.56
CA GLY A 6 29.16 -28.52 -10.28
C GLY A 6 28.66 -29.32 -11.49
N ILE A 7 28.02 -28.65 -12.46
CA ILE A 7 27.63 -29.27 -13.75
C ILE A 7 28.83 -29.38 -14.70
N TRP A 8 29.77 -28.44 -14.66
CA TRP A 8 30.95 -28.39 -15.54
C TRP A 8 32.06 -29.36 -15.11
N GLU A 9 32.29 -29.52 -13.81
CA GLU A 9 33.33 -30.41 -13.27
C GLU A 9 32.93 -31.90 -13.23
N GLY A 10 31.67 -32.21 -13.53
CA GLY A 10 31.25 -33.58 -13.83
C GLY A 10 31.39 -34.58 -12.67
N GLY A 11 31.02 -34.22 -11.43
CA GLY A 11 30.94 -35.24 -10.37
C GLY A 11 30.57 -34.75 -8.97
N ASP A 12 29.64 -35.49 -8.36
CA ASP A 12 29.53 -35.84 -6.94
C ASP A 12 30.22 -34.95 -5.91
N SER A 13 29.52 -33.91 -5.46
CA SER A 13 29.41 -33.49 -4.05
C SER A 13 28.72 -32.13 -4.03
N GLY A 14 27.91 -31.87 -3.01
CA GLY A 14 27.22 -30.58 -2.81
C GLY A 14 28.16 -29.40 -2.51
N GLU A 15 29.42 -29.45 -2.95
CA GLU A 15 30.39 -28.38 -2.80
C GLU A 15 30.19 -27.33 -3.89
N LEU A 16 29.56 -26.23 -3.50
CA LEU A 16 29.35 -25.04 -4.32
C LEU A 16 30.64 -24.20 -4.39
N THR A 17 31.66 -24.69 -5.09
CA THR A 17 32.92 -23.97 -5.31
C THR A 17 33.00 -23.39 -6.72
N LEU A 18 33.76 -22.29 -6.89
CA LEU A 18 34.07 -21.71 -8.20
C LEU A 18 35.36 -22.34 -8.76
N PRO A 19 35.57 -22.35 -10.09
CA PRO A 19 36.82 -22.82 -10.67
C PRO A 19 38.01 -22.07 -10.09
N SER A 20 38.95 -22.79 -9.50
CA SER A 20 40.15 -22.22 -8.86
C SER A 20 41.23 -21.83 -9.86
N ASN A 21 41.19 -22.37 -11.08
CA ASN A 21 42.16 -22.08 -12.15
C ASN A 21 41.69 -20.89 -13.02
N PRO A 22 42.52 -19.84 -13.22
CA PRO A 22 42.20 -18.68 -14.04
C PRO A 22 41.75 -19.01 -15.48
N LEU A 23 42.33 -20.05 -16.09
CA LEU A 23 41.97 -20.48 -17.45
C LEU A 23 40.56 -21.07 -17.49
N THR A 24 40.24 -21.93 -16.53
CA THR A 24 38.92 -22.56 -16.40
C THR A 24 37.85 -21.51 -16.08
N LEU A 25 38.16 -20.55 -15.21
CA LEU A 25 37.28 -19.43 -14.90
C LEU A 25 37.02 -18.56 -16.14
N GLY A 26 38.06 -18.26 -16.92
CA GLY A 26 37.93 -17.51 -18.17
C GLY A 26 37.05 -18.21 -19.21
N LEU A 27 37.26 -19.51 -19.42
CA LEU A 27 36.41 -20.34 -20.31
C LEU A 27 34.97 -20.40 -19.82
N PHE A 28 34.75 -20.55 -18.52
CA PHE A 28 33.43 -20.57 -17.91
C PHE A 28 32.68 -19.24 -18.10
N VAL A 29 33.36 -18.10 -17.90
CA VAL A 29 32.77 -16.77 -18.14
C VAL A 29 32.43 -16.57 -19.63
N ILE A 30 33.29 -17.02 -20.54
CA ILE A 30 33.03 -16.94 -22.00
C ILE A 30 31.82 -17.81 -22.37
N ALA A 31 31.74 -19.04 -21.87
CA ALA A 31 30.61 -19.92 -22.10
C ALA A 31 29.31 -19.30 -21.59
N LEU A 32 29.32 -18.71 -20.39
CA LEU A 32 28.16 -18.00 -19.84
C LEU A 32 27.71 -16.81 -20.70
N LYS A 33 28.65 -16.05 -21.27
CA LYS A 33 28.36 -14.92 -22.18
C LYS A 33 27.73 -15.40 -23.48
N ALA A 34 28.24 -16.51 -24.05
CA ALA A 34 27.75 -17.04 -25.32
C ALA A 34 26.30 -17.53 -25.25
N THR A 35 25.86 -18.03 -24.09
CA THR A 35 24.51 -18.60 -23.91
C THR A 35 23.43 -17.54 -23.63
N ASN A 36 23.80 -16.26 -23.46
CA ASN A 36 22.91 -15.12 -23.24
C ASN A 36 21.77 -15.39 -22.22
N TYR A 37 22.14 -15.82 -21.02
CA TYR A 37 21.16 -16.10 -19.98
C TYR A 37 20.48 -14.82 -19.46
N PRO A 38 19.13 -14.72 -19.52
CA PRO A 38 18.41 -13.52 -19.06
C PRO A 38 18.67 -13.16 -17.58
N PHE A 39 19.00 -14.16 -16.76
CA PHE A 39 19.26 -13.95 -15.33
C PHE A 39 20.62 -13.31 -15.04
N LEU A 40 21.61 -13.37 -15.94
CA LEU A 40 22.93 -12.77 -15.71
C LEU A 40 22.85 -11.24 -15.68
N GLN A 41 21.98 -10.66 -16.50
CA GLN A 41 21.71 -9.21 -16.50
C GLN A 41 21.03 -8.75 -15.19
N ALA A 42 20.33 -9.65 -14.49
CA ALA A 42 19.73 -9.36 -13.19
C ALA A 42 20.73 -9.51 -12.02
N LEU A 43 21.85 -10.20 -12.22
CA LEU A 43 22.83 -10.52 -11.18
C LEU A 43 24.16 -9.78 -11.35
N SER A 44 24.44 -9.20 -12.51
CA SER A 44 25.65 -8.41 -12.76
C SER A 44 25.42 -7.36 -13.83
N ASP A 45 26.13 -6.25 -13.72
CA ASP A 45 26.13 -5.21 -14.75
C ASP A 45 26.86 -5.67 -16.04
N GLU A 46 26.65 -4.95 -17.15
CA GLU A 46 27.28 -5.28 -18.43
C GLU A 46 28.82 -5.25 -18.37
N SER A 47 29.38 -4.41 -17.49
CA SER A 47 30.83 -4.28 -17.30
C SER A 47 31.42 -5.32 -16.34
N GLN A 48 30.58 -6.14 -15.68
CA GLN A 48 30.95 -7.16 -14.69
C GLN A 48 31.78 -6.62 -13.52
N GLN A 49 31.62 -5.34 -13.21
CA GLN A 49 32.23 -4.70 -12.05
C GLN A 49 31.30 -4.76 -10.82
N THR A 50 30.00 -4.92 -11.04
CA THR A 50 28.99 -4.98 -9.99
C THR A 50 28.29 -6.33 -10.06
N ALA A 51 28.20 -7.00 -8.91
CA ALA A 51 27.40 -8.20 -8.74
C ALA A 51 26.30 -7.96 -7.70
N HIS A 52 25.07 -8.32 -8.02
CA HIS A 52 23.92 -8.23 -7.12
C HIS A 52 23.70 -9.58 -6.43
N LEU A 53 23.72 -9.57 -5.10
CA LEU A 53 23.33 -10.71 -4.28
C LEU A 53 21.90 -10.49 -3.76
N VAL A 54 20.97 -11.31 -4.22
CA VAL A 54 19.57 -11.25 -3.75
C VAL A 54 19.39 -12.21 -2.58
N LEU A 55 19.07 -11.65 -1.41
CA LEU A 55 18.75 -12.41 -0.21
C LEU A 55 17.25 -12.43 -0.02
N ARG A 56 16.66 -13.61 0.03
CA ARG A 56 15.23 -13.80 0.26
C ARG A 56 15.02 -14.34 1.67
N THR A 57 14.26 -13.60 2.46
CA THR A 57 13.91 -13.96 3.84
C THR A 57 12.45 -14.41 3.89
N THR A 58 12.06 -15.02 5.02
CA THR A 58 10.64 -15.06 5.39
C THR A 58 10.14 -13.66 5.72
N ASP A 59 8.83 -13.50 5.92
CA ASP A 59 8.26 -12.26 6.42
C ASP A 59 8.84 -11.96 7.80
N LEU A 60 9.63 -10.90 7.88
CA LEU A 60 10.29 -10.44 9.10
C LEU A 60 9.78 -9.04 9.44
N PRO A 61 9.56 -8.72 10.72
CA PRO A 61 9.36 -7.34 11.15
C PRO A 61 10.52 -6.45 10.67
N SER A 62 10.23 -5.19 10.32
CA SER A 62 11.23 -4.27 9.75
C SER A 62 12.51 -4.16 10.61
N ALA A 63 12.36 -4.16 11.94
CA ALA A 63 13.51 -4.12 12.85
C ALA A 63 14.39 -5.38 12.79
N GLU A 64 13.78 -6.56 12.64
CA GLU A 64 14.52 -7.83 12.49
C GLU A 64 15.17 -7.94 11.11
N PHE A 65 14.48 -7.47 10.07
CA PHE A 65 15.04 -7.40 8.73
C PHE A 65 16.29 -6.51 8.68
N ILE A 66 16.25 -5.33 9.31
CA ILE A 66 17.42 -4.43 9.39
C ILE A 66 18.57 -5.11 10.16
N ARG A 67 18.30 -5.74 11.31
CA ARG A 67 19.33 -6.47 12.07
C ARG A 67 19.95 -7.61 11.28
N LEU A 68 19.14 -8.36 10.54
CA LEU A 68 19.62 -9.41 9.66
C LEU A 68 20.51 -8.83 8.56
N LEU A 69 20.08 -7.73 7.93
CA LEU A 69 20.84 -7.05 6.90
C LEU A 69 22.20 -6.57 7.42
N GLU A 70 22.23 -5.90 8.57
CA GLU A 70 23.47 -5.46 9.24
C GLU A 70 24.38 -6.66 9.56
N SER A 71 23.81 -7.78 10.03
CA SER A 71 24.60 -8.98 10.34
C SER A 71 25.25 -9.60 9.09
N VAL A 72 24.53 -9.59 7.97
CA VAL A 72 25.03 -10.10 6.69
C VAL A 72 26.11 -9.18 6.15
N GLU A 73 25.90 -7.86 6.19
CA GLU A 73 26.88 -6.88 5.76
C GLU A 73 28.16 -6.92 6.60
N GLN A 74 28.05 -7.10 7.92
CA GLN A 74 29.20 -7.30 8.80
C GLN A 74 29.97 -8.59 8.47
N PHE A 75 29.28 -9.70 8.20
CA PHE A 75 29.91 -10.95 7.79
C PHE A 75 30.61 -10.82 6.43
N ALA A 76 29.96 -10.15 5.49
CA ALA A 76 30.48 -9.90 4.16
C ALA A 76 31.74 -9.02 4.21
N ASN A 77 31.72 -7.91 4.97
CA ASN A 77 32.87 -7.04 5.18
C ASN A 77 34.08 -7.74 5.83
N LYS A 78 33.85 -8.77 6.65
CA LYS A 78 34.94 -9.58 7.25
C LYS A 78 35.56 -10.60 6.28
N THR A 79 34.80 -11.04 5.28
CA THR A 79 35.19 -12.14 4.39
C THR A 79 35.62 -11.64 3.00
N MET A 80 35.35 -10.38 2.66
CA MET A 80 35.58 -9.85 1.32
C MET A 80 37.08 -9.73 0.96
N PRO A 81 37.44 -9.91 -0.33
CA PRO A 81 38.77 -9.58 -0.85
C PRO A 81 39.08 -8.08 -0.75
N LYS A 82 40.36 -7.70 -0.71
CA LYS A 82 40.81 -6.31 -0.53
C LYS A 82 40.34 -5.33 -1.63
N ASP A 83 39.99 -5.85 -2.81
CA ASP A 83 39.65 -5.05 -3.99
C ASP A 83 38.13 -5.01 -4.25
N VAL A 84 37.30 -5.49 -3.30
CA VAL A 84 35.85 -5.56 -3.45
C VAL A 84 35.19 -4.73 -2.36
N THR A 85 34.23 -3.89 -2.75
CA THR A 85 33.35 -3.17 -1.83
C THR A 85 31.98 -3.84 -1.79
N ILE A 86 31.47 -4.08 -0.58
CA ILE A 86 30.13 -4.62 -0.36
C ILE A 86 29.27 -3.55 0.29
N SER A 87 28.06 -3.35 -0.24
CA SER A 87 27.10 -2.41 0.31
C SER A 87 25.71 -3.00 0.21
N ALA A 88 25.04 -3.14 1.36
CA ALA A 88 23.62 -3.45 1.42
C ALA A 88 22.77 -2.18 1.22
N ASP A 89 23.35 -1.00 1.48
CA ASP A 89 22.68 0.30 1.39
C ASP A 89 22.06 0.54 0.02
N ALA A 90 22.73 0.19 -1.08
CA ALA A 90 22.18 0.39 -2.41
C ALA A 90 20.85 -0.37 -2.63
N GLY A 91 20.76 -1.61 -2.14
CA GLY A 91 19.55 -2.43 -2.25
C GLY A 91 18.43 -1.95 -1.31
N LEU A 92 18.76 -1.67 -0.05
CA LEU A 92 17.81 -1.15 0.92
C LEU A 92 17.30 0.24 0.52
N HIS A 93 18.20 1.12 0.07
CA HIS A 93 17.87 2.45 -0.45
C HIS A 93 16.94 2.34 -1.65
N THR A 94 17.15 1.40 -2.56
CA THR A 94 16.25 1.20 -3.72
C THR A 94 14.85 0.81 -3.27
N ILE A 95 14.71 -0.10 -2.30
CA ILE A 95 13.39 -0.53 -1.77
C ILE A 95 12.70 0.63 -1.04
N LEU A 96 13.40 1.33 -0.16
CA LEU A 96 12.86 2.47 0.59
C LEU A 96 12.53 3.65 -0.33
N GLN A 97 13.34 3.89 -1.35
CA GLN A 97 13.07 4.91 -2.36
C GLN A 97 11.83 4.54 -3.18
N ALA A 98 11.70 3.29 -3.63
CA ALA A 98 10.51 2.83 -4.34
C ALA A 98 9.25 2.99 -3.48
N ASP A 99 9.28 2.63 -2.20
CA ASP A 99 8.15 2.84 -1.28
C ASP A 99 7.81 4.33 -1.13
N ARG A 100 8.81 5.20 -0.97
CA ARG A 100 8.61 6.67 -0.93
C ARG A 100 8.02 7.23 -2.22
N GLU A 101 8.48 6.78 -3.37
CA GLU A 101 7.95 7.20 -4.67
C GLU A 101 6.48 6.77 -4.83
N ILE A 102 6.14 5.56 -4.40
CA ILE A 102 4.74 5.07 -4.38
C ILE A 102 3.90 5.92 -3.42
N VAL A 103 4.38 6.17 -2.21
CA VAL A 103 3.70 7.02 -1.21
C VAL A 103 3.43 8.41 -1.79
N GLN A 104 4.44 9.04 -2.40
CA GLN A 104 4.27 10.36 -2.99
C GLN A 104 3.26 10.33 -4.15
N ALA A 105 3.32 9.31 -5.00
CA ALA A 105 2.38 9.13 -6.10
C ALA A 105 0.94 8.94 -5.59
N GLN A 106 0.73 8.16 -4.53
CA GLN A 106 -0.58 7.97 -3.90
C GLN A 106 -1.10 9.26 -3.26
N LEU A 107 -0.27 10.01 -2.54
CA LEU A 107 -0.68 11.30 -1.94
C LEU A 107 -1.05 12.33 -3.02
N ASN A 108 -0.26 12.43 -4.08
CA ASN A 108 -0.57 13.27 -5.24
C ASN A 108 -1.89 12.85 -5.88
N SER A 109 -2.08 11.54 -6.07
CA SER A 109 -3.31 10.99 -6.66
C SER A 109 -4.53 11.24 -5.76
N LEU A 110 -4.37 11.19 -4.43
CA LEU A 110 -5.43 11.49 -3.47
C LEU A 110 -5.87 12.96 -3.56
N GLY A 111 -4.91 13.89 -3.67
CA GLY A 111 -5.19 15.30 -3.89
C GLY A 111 -5.94 15.55 -5.20
N ILE A 112 -5.51 14.94 -6.30
CA ILE A 112 -6.18 15.04 -7.60
C ILE A 112 -7.59 14.44 -7.52
N THR A 113 -7.75 13.28 -6.87
CA THR A 113 -9.02 12.59 -6.71
C THR A 113 -10.02 13.43 -5.92
N LEU A 114 -9.59 14.08 -4.83
CA LEU A 114 -10.42 15.01 -4.06
C LEU A 114 -11.00 16.13 -4.94
N VAL A 115 -10.15 16.76 -5.75
CA VAL A 115 -10.57 17.85 -6.65
C VAL A 115 -11.55 17.33 -7.72
N MET A 116 -11.24 16.20 -8.34
CA MET A 116 -12.08 15.59 -9.37
C MET A 116 -13.44 15.15 -8.82
N MET A 117 -13.48 14.54 -7.64
CA MET A 117 -14.71 14.13 -6.97
C MET A 117 -15.55 15.35 -6.54
N MET A 118 -14.91 16.40 -6.02
CA MET A 118 -15.59 17.67 -5.74
C MET A 118 -16.25 18.24 -7.01
N ALA A 119 -15.52 18.29 -8.13
CA ALA A 119 -16.05 18.76 -9.41
C ALA A 119 -17.23 17.89 -9.90
N ALA A 120 -17.11 16.56 -9.81
CA ALA A 120 -18.16 15.63 -10.20
C ALA A 120 -19.43 15.81 -9.33
N MET A 121 -19.29 15.92 -8.01
CA MET A 121 -20.43 16.15 -7.10
C MET A 121 -21.09 17.51 -7.34
N MET A 122 -20.29 18.56 -7.58
CA MET A 122 -20.82 19.88 -7.95
C MET A 122 -21.63 19.82 -9.24
N LEU A 123 -21.17 19.08 -10.26
CA LEU A 123 -21.89 18.91 -11.52
C LEU A 123 -23.17 18.08 -11.33
N LEU A 124 -23.08 16.99 -10.56
CA LEU A 124 -24.18 16.05 -10.30
C LEU A 124 -25.37 16.73 -9.61
N TRP A 125 -25.09 17.47 -8.53
CA TRP A 125 -26.14 18.13 -7.75
C TRP A 125 -26.40 19.58 -8.14
N ARG A 126 -25.55 20.15 -9.01
CA ARG A 126 -25.56 21.57 -9.38
C ARG A 126 -25.57 22.48 -8.15
N SER A 127 -24.85 22.08 -7.09
CA SER A 127 -24.85 22.74 -5.79
C SER A 127 -23.50 22.59 -5.10
N VAL A 128 -22.78 23.70 -4.99
CA VAL A 128 -21.49 23.77 -4.29
C VAL A 128 -21.65 23.43 -2.81
N LYS A 129 -22.73 23.90 -2.18
CA LYS A 129 -23.00 23.63 -0.75
C LYS A 129 -23.15 22.14 -0.48
N LEU A 130 -23.90 21.41 -1.32
CA LEU A 130 -24.08 19.97 -1.16
C LEU A 130 -22.77 19.21 -1.39
N ALA A 131 -22.02 19.57 -2.42
CA ALA A 131 -20.72 18.97 -2.70
C ALA A 131 -19.72 19.19 -1.56
N MET A 132 -19.66 20.41 -1.00
CA MET A 132 -18.84 20.72 0.17
C MET A 132 -19.26 19.98 1.42
N THR A 133 -20.57 19.86 1.69
CA THR A 133 -21.06 19.09 2.84
C THR A 133 -20.72 17.60 2.71
N ALA A 134 -20.91 17.03 1.52
CA ALA A 134 -20.54 15.64 1.24
C ALA A 134 -19.04 15.42 1.38
N LEU A 135 -18.20 16.28 0.78
CA LEU A 135 -16.75 16.15 0.90
C LEU A 135 -16.29 16.38 2.35
N GLY A 136 -16.86 17.35 3.05
CA GLY A 136 -16.50 17.64 4.44
C GLY A 136 -16.77 16.45 5.35
N ILE A 137 -17.86 15.72 5.13
CA ILE A 137 -18.15 14.54 5.94
C ILE A 137 -17.20 13.37 5.66
N THR A 138 -16.70 13.24 4.43
CA THR A 138 -15.80 12.15 4.05
C THR A 138 -14.36 12.39 4.47
N LEU A 139 -14.02 13.63 4.85
CA LEU A 139 -12.76 13.95 5.52
C LEU A 139 -12.73 13.51 6.99
N VAL A 140 -13.88 13.29 7.64
CA VAL A 140 -13.93 12.82 9.04
C VAL A 140 -13.20 11.48 9.24
N PRO A 141 -13.50 10.40 8.50
CA PRO A 141 -12.77 9.15 8.67
C PRO A 141 -11.28 9.25 8.29
N LEU A 142 -10.93 10.13 7.35
CA LEU A 142 -9.52 10.42 7.02
C LEU A 142 -8.80 11.10 8.19
N ALA A 143 -9.46 12.01 8.88
CA ALA A 143 -8.93 12.64 10.09
C ALA A 143 -8.76 11.61 11.22
N VAL A 144 -9.74 10.71 11.43
CA VAL A 144 -9.63 9.61 12.40
C VAL A 144 -8.43 8.73 12.07
N LEU A 145 -8.27 8.34 10.81
CA LEU A 145 -7.13 7.56 10.36
C LEU A 145 -5.80 8.27 10.65
N ALA A 146 -5.68 9.55 10.30
CA ALA A 146 -4.45 10.32 10.53
C ALA A 146 -4.12 10.45 12.01
N ILE A 147 -5.13 10.70 12.86
CA ILE A 147 -4.96 10.80 14.31
C ILE A 147 -4.50 9.47 14.89
N LEU A 148 -5.15 8.36 14.51
CA LEU A 148 -4.81 7.04 15.00
C LEU A 148 -3.42 6.59 14.57
N ALA A 149 -3.07 6.81 13.29
CA ALA A 149 -1.75 6.50 12.77
C ALA A 149 -0.66 7.30 13.48
N ALA A 150 -0.87 8.62 13.67
CA ALA A 150 0.08 9.48 14.36
C ALA A 150 0.22 9.12 15.85
N PHE A 151 -0.89 8.81 16.54
CA PHE A 151 -0.90 8.48 17.96
C PHE A 151 -0.20 7.15 18.27
N ASN A 152 -0.31 6.17 17.38
CA ASN A 152 0.32 4.84 17.54
C ASN A 152 1.67 4.74 16.82
N GLU A 153 2.24 5.87 16.35
CA GLU A 153 3.54 5.93 15.66
C GLU A 153 3.64 4.97 14.45
N VAL A 154 2.52 4.79 13.73
CA VAL A 154 2.46 3.89 12.58
C VAL A 154 3.34 4.45 11.45
N PRO A 155 4.30 3.67 10.92
CA PRO A 155 5.12 4.11 9.81
C PRO A 155 4.27 4.38 8.55
N LEU A 156 4.47 5.55 7.98
CA LEU A 156 3.81 5.93 6.73
C LEU A 156 4.54 5.25 5.56
N ASN A 157 3.86 4.30 4.92
CA ASN A 157 4.37 3.45 3.84
C ASN A 157 3.28 3.28 2.77
N SER A 158 3.62 2.63 1.66
CA SER A 158 2.69 2.45 0.53
C SER A 158 1.39 1.71 0.88
N ILE A 159 1.40 0.86 1.92
CA ILE A 159 0.24 0.09 2.37
C ILE A 159 -0.65 0.94 3.28
N THR A 160 -0.08 1.68 4.23
CA THR A 160 -0.85 2.53 5.17
C THR A 160 -1.47 3.73 4.47
N VAL A 161 -0.78 4.33 3.50
CA VAL A 161 -1.33 5.44 2.69
C VAL A 161 -2.47 5.00 1.79
N MET A 162 -2.45 3.75 1.31
CA MET A 162 -3.54 3.19 0.51
C MET A 162 -4.89 3.21 1.26
N VAL A 163 -4.88 3.04 2.58
CA VAL A 163 -6.11 3.09 3.40
C VAL A 163 -6.82 4.43 3.24
N ALA A 164 -6.07 5.54 3.21
CA ALA A 164 -6.63 6.88 3.04
C ALA A 164 -7.41 7.02 1.72
N ALA A 165 -6.86 6.51 0.62
CA ALA A 165 -7.52 6.54 -0.69
C ALA A 165 -8.78 5.66 -0.73
N LEU A 166 -8.73 4.48 -0.12
CA LEU A 166 -9.88 3.56 -0.06
C LEU A 166 -11.03 4.14 0.76
N VAL A 167 -10.73 4.62 1.97
CA VAL A 167 -11.71 5.24 2.87
C VAL A 167 -12.37 6.46 2.23
N LEU A 168 -11.57 7.28 1.54
CA LEU A 168 -12.09 8.44 0.81
C LEU A 168 -13.08 8.02 -0.28
N GLY A 169 -12.71 7.04 -1.10
CA GLY A 169 -13.57 6.55 -2.18
C GLY A 169 -14.88 5.97 -1.66
N ILE A 170 -14.81 5.10 -0.64
CA ILE A 170 -15.98 4.46 -0.04
C ILE A 170 -16.89 5.50 0.63
N GLY A 171 -16.33 6.41 1.42
CA GLY A 171 -17.11 7.46 2.08
C GLY A 171 -17.84 8.37 1.08
N ILE A 172 -17.19 8.69 -0.05
CA ILE A 172 -17.79 9.51 -1.11
C ILE A 172 -18.89 8.74 -1.83
N ASP A 173 -18.72 7.44 -2.10
CA ASP A 173 -19.76 6.61 -2.71
C ASP A 173 -21.02 6.53 -1.85
N ASP A 174 -20.86 6.23 -0.56
CA ASP A 174 -21.96 6.17 0.41
C ASP A 174 -22.69 7.52 0.54
N ALA A 175 -21.92 8.61 0.61
CA ALA A 175 -22.47 9.96 0.62
C ALA A 175 -23.24 10.27 -0.68
N VAL A 176 -22.69 9.90 -1.85
CA VAL A 176 -23.32 10.16 -3.14
C VAL A 176 -24.65 9.41 -3.25
N HIS A 177 -24.67 8.14 -2.86
CA HIS A 177 -25.89 7.32 -2.89
C HIS A 177 -26.99 7.87 -1.99
N LEU A 178 -26.65 8.27 -0.76
CA LEU A 178 -27.60 8.82 0.21
C LEU A 178 -28.10 10.21 -0.21
N VAL A 179 -27.19 11.13 -0.52
CA VAL A 179 -27.51 12.52 -0.87
C VAL A 179 -28.26 12.60 -2.19
N THR A 180 -27.92 11.80 -3.19
CA THR A 180 -28.62 11.81 -4.48
C THR A 180 -30.08 11.40 -4.34
N HIS A 181 -30.36 10.35 -3.56
CA HIS A 181 -31.74 9.94 -3.29
C HIS A 181 -32.51 11.01 -2.49
N TRP A 182 -31.85 11.63 -1.51
CA TRP A 182 -32.43 12.76 -0.77
C TRP A 182 -32.77 13.93 -1.69
N VAL A 183 -31.83 14.36 -2.55
CA VAL A 183 -32.04 15.44 -3.53
C VAL A 183 -33.19 15.11 -4.48
N GLN A 184 -33.31 13.86 -4.92
CA GLN A 184 -34.41 13.42 -5.78
C GLN A 184 -35.77 13.60 -5.10
N LEU A 185 -35.91 13.19 -3.83
CA LEU A 185 -37.14 13.38 -3.06
C LEU A 185 -37.42 14.87 -2.78
N ARG A 186 -36.38 15.68 -2.51
CA ARG A 186 -36.52 17.14 -2.35
C ARG A 186 -37.06 17.80 -3.61
N LYS A 187 -36.63 17.36 -4.80
CA LYS A 187 -37.14 17.84 -6.10
C LYS A 187 -38.60 17.46 -6.34
N GLN A 188 -39.09 16.39 -5.71
CA GLN A 188 -40.50 15.98 -5.72
C GLN A 188 -41.36 16.71 -4.69
N GLY A 189 -40.80 17.67 -3.94
CA GLY A 189 -41.53 18.46 -2.95
C GLY A 189 -41.64 17.80 -1.56
N VAL A 190 -40.93 16.69 -1.31
CA VAL A 190 -40.91 16.05 0.01
C VAL A 190 -40.14 16.93 1.01
N GLU A 191 -40.69 17.08 2.20
CA GLU A 191 -40.08 17.83 3.31
C GLU A 191 -38.68 17.26 3.68
N PRO A 192 -37.68 18.12 4.01
CA PRO A 192 -36.30 17.72 4.30
C PRO A 192 -36.09 16.49 5.19
N ASN A 193 -36.72 16.45 6.36
CA ASN A 193 -36.54 15.37 7.34
C ASN A 193 -37.21 14.08 6.84
N THR A 194 -38.40 14.21 6.26
CA THR A 194 -39.13 13.09 5.66
C THR A 194 -38.37 12.49 4.48
N ALA A 195 -37.77 13.32 3.63
CA ALA A 195 -36.92 12.89 2.52
C ALA A 195 -35.66 12.16 3.01
N MET A 196 -35.07 12.63 4.12
CA MET A 196 -33.89 12.00 4.70
C MET A 196 -34.23 10.64 5.31
N GLY A 197 -35.32 10.53 6.07
CA GLY A 197 -35.82 9.26 6.59
C GLY A 197 -36.03 8.22 5.49
N LYS A 198 -36.77 8.58 4.44
CA LYS A 198 -36.98 7.70 3.27
C LYS A 198 -35.67 7.31 2.56
N SER A 199 -34.66 8.19 2.58
CA SER A 199 -33.37 7.90 1.96
C SER A 199 -32.53 6.95 2.80
N LEU A 200 -32.57 7.10 4.13
CA LEU A 200 -31.96 6.16 5.05
C LEU A 200 -32.61 4.79 4.97
N ASP A 201 -33.94 4.70 4.87
CA ASP A 201 -34.63 3.42 4.69
C ASP A 201 -34.24 2.72 3.38
N ALA A 202 -34.07 3.50 2.31
CA ALA A 202 -33.73 2.97 0.98
C ALA A 202 -32.24 2.64 0.79
N LYS A 203 -31.33 3.40 1.40
CA LYS A 203 -29.88 3.31 1.15
C LYS A 203 -29.09 2.83 2.36
N GLY A 204 -29.57 3.09 3.58
CA GLY A 204 -28.93 2.72 4.83
C GLY A 204 -28.60 1.23 4.95
N PRO A 205 -29.51 0.29 4.64
CA PRO A 205 -29.21 -1.14 4.73
C PRO A 205 -28.03 -1.58 3.83
N ALA A 206 -27.93 -1.02 2.63
CA ALA A 206 -26.82 -1.32 1.71
C ALA A 206 -25.49 -0.76 2.25
N ILE A 207 -25.49 0.50 2.69
CA ILE A 207 -24.32 1.18 3.28
C ILE A 207 -23.84 0.45 4.54
N LEU A 208 -24.77 0.01 5.40
CA LEU A 208 -24.45 -0.79 6.59
C LEU A 208 -23.81 -2.12 6.22
N CYS A 209 -24.38 -2.83 5.24
CA CYS A 209 -23.88 -4.13 4.81
C CYS A 209 -22.46 -4.04 4.24
N THR A 210 -22.21 -3.11 3.30
CA THR A 210 -20.89 -2.90 2.70
C THR A 210 -19.86 -2.50 3.76
N SER A 211 -20.21 -1.57 4.64
CA SER A 211 -19.34 -1.13 5.73
C SER A 211 -18.99 -2.27 6.70
N LEU A 212 -19.96 -3.09 7.10
CA LEU A 212 -19.71 -4.22 8.00
C LEU A 212 -18.83 -5.30 7.36
N ILE A 213 -19.00 -5.57 6.07
CA ILE A 213 -18.13 -6.49 5.32
C ILE A 213 -16.69 -5.96 5.30
N LEU A 214 -16.51 -4.67 5.01
CA LEU A 214 -15.19 -4.04 4.97
C LEU A 214 -14.53 -3.99 6.34
N ILE A 215 -15.28 -3.68 7.40
CA ILE A 215 -14.77 -3.72 8.78
C ILE A 215 -14.39 -5.15 9.16
N GLY A 216 -15.24 -6.14 8.88
CA GLY A 216 -14.97 -7.54 9.18
C GLY A 216 -13.73 -8.07 8.46
N PHE A 217 -13.58 -7.76 7.17
CA PHE A 217 -12.37 -8.05 6.40
C PHE A 217 -11.14 -7.39 7.01
N SER A 218 -11.23 -6.10 7.34
CA SER A 218 -10.14 -5.32 7.91
C SER A 218 -9.67 -5.87 9.25
N VAL A 219 -10.62 -6.23 10.13
CA VAL A 219 -10.33 -6.85 11.43
C VAL A 219 -9.62 -8.20 11.25
N ALA A 220 -10.02 -9.01 10.27
CA ALA A 220 -9.37 -10.28 9.99
C ALA A 220 -7.88 -10.14 9.62
N LEU A 221 -7.46 -8.99 9.05
CA LEU A 221 -6.06 -8.74 8.68
C LEU A 221 -5.13 -8.51 9.88
N VAL A 222 -5.67 -8.24 11.08
CA VAL A 222 -4.87 -8.05 12.30
C VAL A 222 -4.10 -9.33 12.68
N TRP A 223 -4.57 -10.51 12.25
CA TRP A 223 -3.89 -11.78 12.50
C TRP A 223 -2.81 -12.15 11.47
N VAL A 224 -2.58 -11.33 10.45
CA VAL A 224 -1.56 -11.59 9.42
C VAL A 224 -0.16 -11.38 9.98
N SER A 225 0.79 -12.26 9.70
CA SER A 225 2.19 -12.16 10.19
C SER A 225 3.06 -11.15 9.43
N PHE A 226 2.47 -10.01 9.03
CA PHE A 226 3.17 -8.93 8.32
C PHE A 226 2.71 -7.56 8.86
N PRO A 227 3.56 -6.83 9.62
CA PRO A 227 3.13 -5.65 10.36
C PRO A 227 2.44 -4.55 9.54
N PRO A 228 2.90 -4.18 8.32
CA PRO A 228 2.19 -3.18 7.50
C PRO A 228 0.74 -3.58 7.16
N VAL A 229 0.45 -4.88 7.05
CA VAL A 229 -0.91 -5.39 6.80
C VAL A 229 -1.73 -5.46 8.08
N GLN A 230 -1.11 -5.70 9.24
CA GLN A 230 -1.78 -5.53 10.53
C GLN A 230 -2.21 -4.08 10.72
N ASP A 231 -1.29 -3.13 10.45
CA ASP A 231 -1.54 -1.69 10.52
C ASP A 231 -2.66 -1.26 9.58
N PHE A 232 -2.62 -1.74 8.34
CA PHE A 232 -3.73 -1.60 7.40
C PHE A 232 -5.04 -2.04 8.03
N GLY A 233 -5.09 -3.26 8.58
CA GLY A 233 -6.31 -3.90 9.08
C GLY A 233 -6.98 -3.11 10.20
N TRP A 234 -6.25 -2.74 11.24
CA TRP A 234 -6.87 -2.03 12.36
C TRP A 234 -7.18 -0.56 12.01
N LEU A 235 -6.33 0.12 11.23
CA LEU A 235 -6.59 1.49 10.77
C LEU A 235 -7.80 1.56 9.84
N SER A 236 -7.90 0.64 8.87
CA SER A 236 -9.02 0.62 7.92
C SER A 236 -10.32 0.26 8.62
N ALA A 237 -10.32 -0.68 9.58
CA ALA A 237 -11.50 -0.99 10.38
C ALA A 237 -12.02 0.23 11.14
N ALA A 238 -11.14 0.98 11.79
CA ALA A 238 -11.52 2.21 12.51
C ALA A 238 -12.02 3.30 11.56
N ALA A 239 -11.34 3.49 10.42
CA ALA A 239 -11.72 4.49 9.43
C ALA A 239 -13.05 4.18 8.73
N TYR A 240 -13.31 2.92 8.38
CA TYR A 240 -14.61 2.49 7.83
C TYR A 240 -15.74 2.64 8.86
N GLY A 241 -15.47 2.32 10.13
CA GLY A 241 -16.42 2.59 11.22
C GLY A 241 -16.73 4.09 11.35
N ALA A 242 -15.71 4.94 11.31
CA ALA A 242 -15.89 6.38 11.31
C ALA A 242 -16.64 6.88 10.07
N ALA A 243 -16.39 6.32 8.88
CA ALA A 243 -17.06 6.69 7.64
C ALA A 243 -18.56 6.36 7.72
N LEU A 244 -18.90 5.16 8.20
CA LEU A 244 -20.26 4.71 8.42
C LEU A 244 -21.03 5.66 9.37
N LEU A 245 -20.40 6.01 10.49
CA LEU A 245 -20.99 6.96 11.46
C LEU A 245 -21.18 8.35 10.84
N ALA A 246 -20.17 8.83 10.12
CA ALA A 246 -20.20 10.14 9.48
C ALA A 246 -21.31 10.21 8.41
N VAL A 247 -21.50 9.16 7.61
CA VAL A 247 -22.55 9.12 6.58
C VAL A 247 -23.95 8.92 7.16
N LEU A 248 -24.15 7.97 8.08
CA LEU A 248 -25.49 7.65 8.55
C LEU A 248 -26.00 8.57 9.67
N TRP A 249 -25.12 9.28 10.38
CA TRP A 249 -25.52 10.25 11.41
C TRP A 249 -25.08 11.66 11.07
N GLY A 250 -23.83 11.85 10.64
CA GLY A 250 -23.28 13.17 10.32
C GLY A 250 -23.99 13.84 9.15
N LEU A 251 -24.13 13.18 8.00
CA LEU A 251 -24.82 13.76 6.83
C LEU A 251 -26.28 14.13 7.11
N PRO A 252 -27.12 13.24 7.70
CA PRO A 252 -28.47 13.60 8.09
C PRO A 252 -28.53 14.82 9.01
N SER A 253 -27.64 14.91 10.00
CA SER A 253 -27.63 16.04 10.93
C SER A 253 -27.34 17.38 10.24
N LEU A 254 -26.50 17.38 9.20
CA LEU A 254 -26.11 18.59 8.46
C LEU A 254 -27.13 18.99 7.39
N LEU A 255 -27.77 18.01 6.74
CA LEU A 255 -28.70 18.25 5.63
C LEU A 255 -30.17 18.38 6.07
N ALA A 256 -30.53 17.75 7.17
CA ALA A 256 -31.88 17.72 7.73
C ALA A 256 -31.80 17.83 9.27
N PRO A 257 -31.38 19.00 9.79
CA PRO A 257 -31.34 19.22 11.23
C PRO A 257 -32.74 19.10 11.82
N ARG A 258 -32.87 18.27 12.87
CA ARG A 258 -34.09 18.22 13.68
C ARG A 258 -34.29 19.58 14.34
N LYS A 259 -35.39 20.26 14.01
CA LYS A 259 -35.87 21.44 14.74
C LYS A 259 -36.62 21.00 15.99
#